data_AF-A0AA85J8A2-F1
#
_entry.id   AF-A0AA85J8A2-F1
#
_cell.length_a   1.000
_cell.length_b   1.000
_cell.length_c   1.000
_cell.angle_alpha   90.00
_cell.angle_beta   90.00
_cell.angle_gamma   90.00
#
_symmetry.space_group_name_H-M   'P 1'
#
loop_
_entity.id
_entity.type
_entity.pdbx_description
1 polymer ?
#
loop_
_entity_poly.entity_id
_entity_poly.type
_entity_poly.pdbx_seq_one_letter_code
_entity_poly.pdbx_strand_id
1 'polypeptide(L)'
;MIFLEILNRAVEESLLYRFENAKNGLKFEKFDQTLADFDGALYRIHSVPNDRAKIIVSLTLNFFKELQEHGTNEVLKREYAQYLLSQPEDGCSVSLLYDLENLPEDYSLLAQKAALLKRNCFAAVFEKFFEFQALGEEAIGGCKTAVIHYRPDETL
;
A
#
# COMPACT_ATOMS: atom_id res chain seq x y z
N MET A 1 -16.52 16.96 8.68
CA MET A 1 -15.73 16.52 7.52
C MET A 1 -16.71 15.96 6.50
N ILE A 2 -16.76 16.50 5.26
CA ILE A 2 -17.76 16.10 4.25
C ILE A 2 -17.21 14.98 3.35
N PHE A 3 -15.97 15.09 2.89
CA PHE A 3 -15.27 14.04 2.14
C PHE A 3 -14.41 13.20 3.09
N LEU A 4 -14.34 11.88 2.83
CA LEU A 4 -13.45 11.00 3.58
C LEU A 4 -11.99 11.28 3.20
N GLU A 5 -11.11 11.19 4.18
CA GLU A 5 -9.66 11.22 3.94
C GLU A 5 -9.25 9.93 3.21
N ILE A 6 -8.36 10.07 2.22
CA ILE A 6 -7.89 8.96 1.38
C ILE A 6 -6.68 8.25 2.02
N LEU A 7 -5.91 9.00 2.81
CA LEU A 7 -4.73 8.53 3.52
C LEU A 7 -5.16 7.80 4.79
N ASN A 8 -4.52 6.67 5.09
CA ASN A 8 -4.62 6.10 6.43
C ASN A 8 -3.76 6.92 7.40
N ARG A 9 -4.40 7.87 8.10
CA ARG A 9 -3.72 8.79 9.02
C ARG A 9 -2.96 8.07 10.14
N ALA A 10 -3.47 6.95 10.64
CA ALA A 10 -2.79 6.19 11.68
C ALA A 10 -1.48 5.54 11.16
N VAL A 11 -1.47 5.06 9.91
CA VAL A 11 -0.26 4.56 9.25
C VAL A 11 0.75 5.69 9.05
N GLU A 12 0.30 6.84 8.54
CA GLU A 12 1.15 8.01 8.32
C GLU A 12 1.80 8.49 9.62
N GLU A 13 1.01 8.77 10.64
CA GLU A 13 1.49 9.26 11.94
C GLU A 13 2.43 8.26 12.62
N SER A 14 2.12 6.96 12.55
CA SER A 14 2.98 5.91 13.08
C SER A 14 4.35 5.89 12.39
N LEU A 15 4.40 6.06 11.07
CA LEU A 15 5.67 6.06 10.32
C LEU A 15 6.46 7.34 10.54
N LEU A 16 5.80 8.51 10.47
CA LEU A 16 6.40 9.81 10.73
C LEU A 16 7.12 9.84 12.08
N TYR A 17 6.44 9.40 13.14
CA TYR A 17 7.03 9.35 14.47
C TYR A 17 8.32 8.51 14.51
N ARG A 18 8.38 7.39 13.79
CA ARG A 18 9.57 6.54 13.75
C ARG A 18 10.68 7.12 12.89
N PHE A 19 10.33 7.74 11.76
CA PHE A 19 11.28 8.39 10.87
C PHE A 19 11.93 9.61 11.53
N GLU A 20 11.15 10.43 12.24
CA GLU A 20 11.66 11.56 13.03
C GLU A 20 12.61 11.10 14.13
N ASN A 21 12.25 10.05 14.87
CA ASN A 21 13.13 9.48 15.89
C ASN A 21 14.45 8.97 15.30
N ALA A 22 14.40 8.29 14.15
CA ALA A 22 15.59 7.83 13.45
C ALA A 22 16.49 9.00 13.00
N LYS A 23 15.90 10.06 12.42
CA LYS A 23 16.64 11.26 12.00
C LYS A 23 17.27 12.02 13.17
N ASN A 24 16.63 12.00 14.34
CA ASN A 24 17.16 12.59 15.57
C ASN A 24 18.21 11.72 16.27
N GLY A 25 18.62 10.59 15.67
CA GLY A 25 19.63 9.70 16.23
C GLY A 25 19.16 8.92 17.46
N LEU A 26 17.84 8.81 17.66
CA LEU A 26 17.30 7.98 18.74
C LEU A 26 17.45 6.50 18.39
N LYS A 27 17.52 5.69 19.44
CA LYS A 27 17.69 4.24 19.32
C LYS A 27 16.48 3.59 18.65
N PHE A 28 16.72 2.65 17.75
CA PHE A 28 15.67 1.85 17.14
C PHE A 28 15.04 0.87 18.14
N GLU A 29 13.73 1.00 18.33
CA GLU A 29 12.94 0.19 19.25
C GLU A 29 12.16 -0.89 18.51
N LYS A 30 11.96 -2.03 19.18
CA LYS A 30 11.08 -3.08 18.66
C LYS A 30 9.64 -2.61 18.79
N PHE A 31 8.85 -2.76 17.73
CA PHE A 31 7.42 -2.50 17.77
C PHE A 31 6.68 -3.41 16.79
N ASP A 32 5.39 -3.60 17.04
CA ASP A 32 4.46 -4.33 16.18
C ASP A 32 3.05 -3.77 16.45
N GLN A 33 2.42 -3.24 15.42
CA GLN A 33 1.12 -2.59 15.50
C GLN A 33 0.24 -3.03 14.34
N THR A 34 -1.01 -3.36 14.65
CA THR A 34 -2.04 -3.67 13.66
C THR A 34 -3.06 -2.53 13.62
N LEU A 35 -3.37 -2.06 12.42
CA LEU A 35 -4.29 -0.95 12.15
C LEU A 35 -5.33 -1.42 11.14
N ALA A 36 -6.60 -1.06 11.35
CA ALA A 36 -7.66 -1.34 10.39
C ALA A 36 -7.90 -0.14 9.47
N ASP A 37 -8.46 -0.42 8.30
CA ASP A 37 -9.00 0.56 7.35
C ASP A 37 -10.38 0.05 6.86
N PHE A 38 -11.08 0.83 6.05
CA PHE A 38 -12.35 0.44 5.44
C PHE A 38 -12.21 -0.81 4.56
N ASP A 39 -13.33 -1.43 4.20
CA ASP A 39 -13.39 -2.59 3.28
C ASP A 39 -12.65 -3.84 3.80
N GLY A 40 -12.54 -3.96 5.13
CA GLY A 40 -11.87 -5.08 5.79
C GLY A 40 -10.35 -5.11 5.60
N ALA A 41 -9.76 -4.00 5.17
CA ALA A 41 -8.33 -3.88 4.99
C ALA A 41 -7.60 -3.82 6.33
N LEU A 42 -6.50 -4.56 6.44
CA LEU A 42 -5.67 -4.63 7.64
C LEU A 42 -4.23 -4.27 7.32
N TYR A 43 -3.72 -3.26 8.00
CA TYR A 43 -2.32 -2.87 8.02
C TYR A 43 -1.62 -3.52 9.21
N ARG A 44 -0.40 -3.99 8.99
CA ARG A 44 0.53 -4.37 10.04
C ARG A 44 1.84 -3.61 9.84
N ILE A 45 2.25 -2.87 10.87
CA ILE A 45 3.51 -2.10 10.85
C ILE A 45 4.37 -2.62 11.99
N HIS A 46 5.56 -3.12 11.68
CA HIS A 46 6.45 -3.64 12.71
C HIS A 46 7.92 -3.51 12.32
N SER A 47 8.78 -3.51 13.34
CA SER A 47 10.22 -3.67 13.15
C SER A 47 10.54 -5.11 12.71
N VAL A 48 11.55 -5.29 11.86
CA VAL A 48 12.02 -6.63 11.48
C VAL A 48 12.63 -7.32 12.73
N PRO A 49 12.27 -8.58 13.05
CA PRO A 49 12.69 -9.22 14.30
C PRO A 49 14.19 -9.23 14.57
N ASN A 50 15.00 -9.39 13.52
CA ASN A 50 16.46 -9.47 13.59
C ASN A 50 17.14 -8.13 13.24
N ASP A 51 16.38 -7.12 12.82
CA ASP A 51 16.90 -5.85 12.35
C ASP A 51 15.95 -4.70 12.69
N ARG A 52 16.20 -4.05 13.82
CA ARG A 52 15.33 -2.96 14.31
C ARG A 52 15.49 -1.68 13.48
N ALA A 53 16.54 -1.58 12.67
CA ALA A 53 16.71 -0.47 11.74
C ALA A 53 15.73 -0.57 10.56
N LYS A 54 15.06 -1.71 10.38
CA LYS A 54 14.11 -1.91 9.29
C LYS A 54 12.68 -2.01 9.81
N ILE A 55 11.78 -1.32 9.11
CA ILE A 55 10.34 -1.36 9.33
C ILE A 55 9.67 -2.02 8.13
N ILE A 56 8.76 -2.94 8.39
CA ILE A 56 7.84 -3.48 7.39
C ILE A 56 6.46 -2.86 7.58
N VAL A 57 5.85 -2.43 6.49
CA VAL A 57 4.44 -2.03 6.39
C VAL A 57 3.75 -3.01 5.45
N SER A 58 2.91 -3.87 6.00
CA SER A 58 2.16 -4.88 5.25
C SER A 58 0.69 -4.53 5.22
N LEU A 59 0.05 -4.72 4.06
CA LEU A 59 -1.39 -4.55 3.86
C LEU A 59 -2.00 -5.89 3.45
N THR A 60 -3.11 -6.23 4.07
CA THR A 60 -3.91 -7.41 3.77
C THR A 60 -5.27 -6.98 3.23
N LEU A 61 -5.60 -7.47 2.03
CA LEU A 61 -6.88 -7.29 1.34
C LEU A 61 -7.37 -8.66 0.86
N ASN A 62 -8.61 -9.03 1.23
CA ASN A 62 -9.18 -10.34 0.88
C ASN A 62 -9.35 -10.52 -0.64
N PHE A 63 -9.60 -9.43 -1.36
CA PHE A 63 -9.85 -9.37 -2.80
C PHE A 63 -8.60 -8.96 -3.61
N PHE A 64 -7.40 -9.01 -3.01
CA PHE A 64 -6.18 -8.56 -3.69
C PHE A 64 -5.89 -9.31 -4.99
N LYS A 65 -6.21 -10.61 -5.04
CA LYS A 65 -6.00 -11.42 -6.25
C LYS A 65 -6.79 -10.90 -7.44
N GLU A 66 -8.03 -10.47 -7.21
CA GLU A 66 -8.89 -9.88 -8.23
C GLU A 66 -8.26 -8.58 -8.74
N LEU A 67 -7.76 -7.72 -7.84
CA LEU A 67 -7.02 -6.52 -8.24
C LEU A 67 -5.75 -6.83 -9.04
N GLN A 68 -5.02 -7.90 -8.70
CA GLN A 68 -3.80 -8.29 -9.41
C GLN A 68 -4.07 -8.68 -10.87
N GLU A 69 -5.22 -9.28 -11.18
CA GLU A 69 -5.64 -9.57 -12.57
C GLU A 69 -5.80 -8.31 -13.44
N HIS A 70 -5.92 -7.15 -12.79
CA HIS A 70 -6.08 -5.84 -13.42
C HIS A 70 -4.83 -4.95 -13.38
N GLY A 71 -3.64 -5.51 -13.12
CA GLY A 71 -2.38 -4.77 -13.28
C GLY A 71 -1.86 -4.08 -12.01
N THR A 72 -2.30 -4.54 -10.84
CA THR A 72 -1.89 -3.96 -9.55
C THR A 72 -0.39 -4.03 -9.32
N ASN A 73 0.27 -5.10 -9.78
CA ASN A 73 1.70 -5.28 -9.55
C ASN A 73 2.54 -4.21 -10.28
N GLU A 74 2.12 -3.78 -11.47
CA GLU A 74 2.78 -2.76 -12.28
C GLU A 74 2.67 -1.38 -11.62
N VAL A 75 1.46 -1.03 -11.15
CA VAL A 75 1.22 0.22 -10.40
C VAL A 75 2.03 0.24 -9.11
N LEU A 76 2.00 -0.83 -8.31
CA LEU A 76 2.76 -0.90 -7.07
C LEU A 76 4.28 -0.78 -7.30
N LYS A 77 4.81 -1.43 -8.35
CA LYS A 77 6.21 -1.30 -8.73
C LYS A 77 6.55 0.13 -9.13
N ARG A 78 5.68 0.82 -9.87
CA ARG A 78 5.84 2.22 -10.27
C ARG A 78 5.85 3.17 -9.07
N GLU A 79 4.92 2.99 -8.13
CA GLU A 79 4.75 3.91 -6.99
C GLU A 79 5.78 3.72 -5.87
N TYR A 80 6.16 2.46 -5.58
CA TYR A 80 6.96 2.11 -4.41
C TYR A 80 8.37 1.62 -4.74
N ALA A 81 8.61 1.14 -5.96
CA ALA A 81 9.92 0.74 -6.48
C ALA A 81 10.81 0.02 -5.45
N GLN A 82 11.88 0.68 -4.99
CA GLN A 82 12.88 0.14 -4.05
C GLN A 82 12.34 -0.23 -2.66
N TYR A 83 11.18 0.30 -2.27
CA TYR A 83 10.55 0.01 -0.99
C TYR A 83 9.62 -1.21 -1.07
N LEU A 84 9.23 -1.64 -2.27
CA LEU A 84 8.34 -2.78 -2.45
C LEU A 84 9.10 -4.09 -2.28
N LEU A 85 8.63 -4.96 -1.37
CA LEU A 85 9.19 -6.30 -1.25
C LEU A 85 8.80 -7.17 -2.45
N SER A 86 9.74 -8.00 -2.92
CA SER A 86 9.50 -8.93 -4.03
C SER A 86 8.53 -10.05 -3.67
N GLN A 87 8.49 -10.42 -2.39
CA GLN A 87 7.52 -11.33 -1.79
C GLN A 87 6.90 -10.62 -0.59
N PRO A 88 5.57 -10.52 -0.51
CA PRO A 88 4.90 -9.98 0.68
C PRO A 88 5.13 -10.89 1.89
N GLU A 89 4.92 -10.35 3.08
CA GLU A 89 4.89 -11.16 4.29
C GLU A 89 3.80 -12.24 4.25
N ASP A 90 4.04 -13.34 4.96
CA ASP A 90 3.10 -14.46 5.02
C ASP A 90 1.70 -13.99 5.47
N GLY A 91 0.70 -14.29 4.64
CA GLY A 91 -0.69 -13.91 4.88
C GLY A 91 -1.04 -12.46 4.50
N CYS A 92 -0.08 -11.66 4.03
CA CYS A 92 -0.30 -10.30 3.56
C CYS A 92 -0.39 -10.24 2.03
N SER A 93 -1.03 -9.19 1.52
CA SER A 93 -1.20 -8.96 0.08
C SER A 93 -0.01 -8.23 -0.53
N VAL A 94 0.48 -7.20 0.15
CA VAL A 94 1.62 -6.38 -0.25
C VAL A 94 2.39 -5.96 0.99
N SER A 95 3.71 -5.87 0.87
CA SER A 95 4.58 -5.42 1.95
C SER A 95 5.62 -4.43 1.44
N LEU A 96 5.81 -3.35 2.19
CA LEU A 96 6.83 -2.33 1.98
C LEU A 96 7.89 -2.44 3.06
N LEU A 97 9.16 -2.24 2.70
CA LEU A 97 10.29 -2.24 3.61
C LEU A 97 10.96 -0.87 3.60
N TYR A 98 11.10 -0.29 4.79
CA TYR A 98 11.78 0.99 5.00
C TYR A 98 13.01 0.79 5.89
N ASP A 99 14.14 1.30 5.43
CA ASP A 99 15.39 1.33 6.17
C ASP A 99 15.53 2.68 6.87
N LEU A 100 15.50 2.66 8.21
CA LEU A 100 15.61 3.84 9.07
C LEU A 100 17.01 4.48 9.02
N GLU A 101 18.04 3.72 8.66
CA GLU A 101 19.40 4.24 8.49
C GLU A 101 19.54 5.01 7.16
N ASN A 102 18.74 4.65 6.16
CA ASN A 102 18.83 5.17 4.79
C ASN A 102 17.54 5.88 4.35
N LEU A 103 16.98 6.73 5.22
CA LEU A 103 15.79 7.53 4.90
C LEU A 103 16.14 8.72 3.99
N PRO A 104 15.28 9.05 2.99
CA PRO A 104 15.44 10.26 2.18
C PRO A 104 15.32 11.54 3.02
N GLU A 105 15.63 12.70 2.42
CA GLU A 105 15.41 14.00 3.07
C GLU A 105 13.91 14.25 3.32
N ASP A 106 13.07 13.98 2.33
CA ASP A 106 11.61 14.07 2.44
C ASP A 106 10.98 12.74 2.88
N TYR A 107 11.28 12.34 4.12
CA TYR A 107 10.68 11.15 4.74
C TYR A 107 9.17 11.34 5.02
N SER A 108 8.67 12.58 5.04
CA SER A 108 7.25 12.86 5.23
C SER A 108 6.42 12.42 4.03
N LEU A 109 6.88 12.73 2.82
CA LEU A 109 6.26 12.21 1.60
C LEU A 109 6.32 10.68 1.52
N LEU A 110 7.38 10.07 2.07
CA LEU A 110 7.51 8.62 2.13
C LEU A 110 6.43 7.98 3.01
N ALA A 111 6.19 8.56 4.20
CA ALA A 111 5.12 8.12 5.10
C ALA A 111 3.73 8.30 4.46
N GLN A 112 3.49 9.41 3.77
CA GLN A 112 2.24 9.65 3.03
C GLN A 112 2.02 8.62 1.91
N LYS A 113 3.06 8.31 1.14
CA LYS A 113 2.97 7.26 0.12
C LYS A 113 2.60 5.91 0.72
N ALA A 114 3.20 5.54 1.86
CA ALA A 114 2.84 4.30 2.56
C ALA A 114 1.36 4.31 3.02
N ALA A 115 0.86 5.45 3.49
CA ALA A 115 -0.52 5.61 3.90
C ALA A 115 -1.53 5.55 2.73
N LEU A 116 -1.09 5.77 1.47
CA LEU A 116 -1.89 5.61 0.25
C LEU A 116 -1.90 4.16 -0.30
N LEU A 117 -1.30 3.20 0.39
CA LEU A 117 -1.11 1.84 -0.12
C LEU A 117 -2.41 1.18 -0.61
N LYS A 118 -3.48 1.22 0.20
CA LYS A 118 -4.80 0.72 -0.21
C LYS A 118 -5.31 1.41 -1.47
N ARG A 119 -5.27 2.75 -1.53
CA ARG A 119 -5.69 3.52 -2.72
C ARG A 119 -4.90 3.09 -3.95
N ASN A 120 -3.59 2.91 -3.82
CA ASN A 120 -2.73 2.54 -4.94
C ASN A 120 -2.95 1.09 -5.39
N CYS A 121 -3.37 0.17 -4.50
CA CYS A 121 -3.85 -1.14 -4.91
C CYS A 121 -5.11 -1.05 -5.77
N PHE A 122 -6.08 -0.20 -5.39
CA PHE A 122 -7.30 0.00 -6.18
C PHE A 122 -7.06 0.78 -7.48
N ALA A 123 -6.07 1.68 -7.53
CA ALA A 123 -5.85 2.54 -8.70
C ALA A 123 -5.66 1.76 -10.01
N ALA A 124 -5.04 0.57 -9.94
CA ALA A 124 -4.75 -0.23 -11.13
C ALA A 124 -5.99 -0.63 -11.93
N VAL A 125 -7.10 -0.98 -11.26
CA VAL A 125 -8.33 -1.33 -11.99
C VAL A 125 -8.88 -0.11 -12.74
N PHE A 126 -8.80 1.09 -12.15
CA PHE A 126 -9.29 2.29 -12.82
C PHE A 126 -8.37 2.74 -13.95
N GLU A 127 -7.05 2.76 -13.73
CA GLU A 127 -6.07 3.13 -14.75
C GLU A 127 -6.23 2.25 -16.00
N LYS A 128 -6.34 0.93 -15.83
CA LYS A 128 -6.54 -0.03 -16.93
C LYS A 128 -7.79 0.28 -17.77
N PHE A 129 -8.92 0.58 -17.12
CA PHE A 129 -10.17 0.84 -17.84
C PHE A 129 -10.22 2.25 -18.45
N PHE A 130 -9.52 3.22 -17.87
CA PHE A 130 -9.33 4.53 -18.49
C PHE A 130 -8.46 4.45 -19.74
N GLU A 131 -7.41 3.62 -19.73
CA GLU A 131 -6.61 3.35 -20.93
C GLU A 131 -7.45 2.70 -22.03
N PHE A 132 -8.28 1.70 -21.70
CA PHE A 132 -9.19 1.10 -22.68
C PHE A 132 -10.19 2.10 -23.27
N GLN A 133 -10.74 2.98 -22.43
CA GLN A 133 -11.64 4.02 -22.92
C GLN A 133 -10.91 4.99 -23.87
N ALA A 134 -9.66 5.36 -23.55
CA ALA A 134 -8.86 6.26 -24.38
C ALA A 134 -8.46 5.66 -25.74
N LEU A 135 -8.25 4.33 -25.81
CA LEU A 135 -7.88 3.62 -27.04
C LEU A 135 -9.05 3.37 -28.00
N GLY A 136 -10.30 3.50 -27.55
CA GLY A 136 -11.50 3.36 -28.39
C GLY A 136 -11.88 1.91 -28.74
N GLU A 137 -12.79 1.75 -29.71
CA GLU A 137 -13.45 0.47 -30.06
C GLU A 137 -12.51 -0.68 -30.41
N GLU A 138 -11.29 -0.39 -30.89
CA GLU A 138 -10.29 -1.39 -31.26
C GLU A 138 -9.76 -2.20 -30.04
N ALA A 139 -9.81 -1.63 -28.82
CA ALA A 139 -9.43 -2.31 -27.59
C ALA A 139 -10.59 -3.11 -26.95
N ILE A 140 -11.83 -2.86 -27.37
CA ILE A 140 -13.04 -3.41 -26.73
C ILE A 140 -13.26 -4.89 -27.09
N GLY A 141 -12.71 -5.36 -28.21
CA GLY A 141 -12.91 -6.72 -28.73
C GLY A 141 -12.43 -7.88 -27.82
N GLY A 142 -11.79 -7.59 -26.68
CA GLY A 142 -11.37 -8.60 -25.71
C GLY A 142 -11.45 -8.17 -24.24
N CYS A 143 -12.00 -7.00 -23.93
CA CYS A 143 -12.01 -6.49 -22.57
C CYS A 143 -13.21 -7.03 -21.76
N LYS A 144 -12.93 -7.92 -20.80
CA LYS A 144 -13.92 -8.34 -19.80
C LYS A 144 -14.11 -7.25 -18.76
N THR A 145 -15.34 -7.09 -18.27
CA THR A 145 -15.63 -6.25 -17.11
C THR A 145 -14.84 -6.73 -15.90
N ALA A 146 -14.28 -5.79 -15.12
CA ALA A 146 -13.72 -6.10 -13.81
C ALA A 146 -14.87 -6.39 -12.84
N VAL A 147 -14.64 -7.34 -11.93
CA VAL A 147 -15.58 -7.66 -10.84
C VAL A 147 -14.73 -7.78 -9.58
N ILE A 148 -14.88 -6.85 -8.65
CA ILE A 148 -14.08 -6.78 -7.41
C ILE A 148 -14.99 -6.91 -6.19
N HIS A 149 -14.85 -7.99 -5.43
CA HIS A 149 -15.59 -8.26 -4.21
C HIS A 149 -14.94 -7.55 -3.01
N TYR A 150 -15.04 -6.22 -2.99
CA TYR A 150 -14.37 -5.40 -1.98
C TYR A 150 -14.92 -5.61 -0.55
N ARG A 151 -16.12 -6.19 -0.41
CA ARG A 151 -16.65 -6.74 0.85
C ARG A 151 -17.31 -8.10 0.61
N PRO A 152 -17.56 -8.90 1.66
CA PRO A 152 -18.20 -10.21 1.51
C PRO A 152 -19.56 -10.18 0.81
N ASP A 153 -20.28 -9.06 0.91
CA ASP A 153 -21.64 -8.84 0.43
C ASP A 153 -21.76 -7.64 -0.54
N GLU A 154 -20.64 -7.02 -0.93
CA GLU A 154 -20.61 -5.89 -1.86
C GLU A 154 -19.60 -6.12 -3.00
N THR A 155 -19.99 -5.77 -4.22
CA THR A 155 -19.19 -5.94 -5.44
C THR A 155 -19.11 -4.63 -6.20
N LEU A 156 -17.92 -4.31 -6.71
CA LEU A 156 -17.63 -3.22 -7.63
C LEU A 156 -17.45 -3.76 -9.05
#